data_AF-A0A6L6LQ87-F1
#
_entry.id   AF-A0A6L6LQ87-F1
#
_cell.length_a   1.000
_cell.length_b   1.000
_cell.length_c   1.000
_cell.angle_alpha   90.00
_cell.angle_beta   90.00
_cell.angle_gamma   90.00
#
_symmetry.space_group_name_H-M   'P 1'
#
loop_
_entity.id
_entity.type
_entity.pdbx_description
1 polymer ?
#
loop_
_entity_poly.entity_id
_entity_poly.type
_entity_poly.pdbx_seq_one_letter_code
_entity_poly.pdbx_strand_id
1 'polypeptide(L)' 'MTTKVHAVTDGLGNPLRFLLSSGNRNDICVAQALLEPFDLNGKQAHSGG' A
#
# COMPACT_ATOMS: atom_id res chain seq x y z
N MET A 1 3.65 -15.13 17.66
CA MET A 1 3.79 -13.72 17.22
C MET A 1 3.93 -13.73 15.71
N THR A 2 3.12 -12.96 14.97
CA THR A 2 3.16 -12.90 13.50
C THR A 2 3.36 -11.46 13.03
N THR A 3 3.82 -11.29 11.80
CA THR A 3 4.07 -9.99 11.16
C THR A 3 3.31 -9.94 9.84
N LYS A 4 2.75 -8.78 9.49
CA LYS A 4 2.19 -8.49 8.17
C LYS A 4 3.15 -7.62 7.37
N VAL A 5 3.23 -7.89 6.07
CA VAL A 5 3.95 -7.06 5.09
C VAL A 5 2.91 -6.41 4.20
N HIS A 6 2.91 -5.09 4.15
CA HIS A 6 2.07 -4.29 3.26
C HIS A 6 2.95 -3.67 2.18
N ALA A 7 2.46 -3.60 0.94
CA ALA A 7 3.22 -3.04 -0.17
C ALA A 7 2.37 -2.07 -1.00
N VAL A 8 2.98 -0.96 -1.43
CA VAL A 8 2.49 -0.20 -2.59
C VAL A 8 3.27 -0.68 -3.80
N THR A 9 2.59 -0.94 -4.90
CA THR A 9 3.22 -1.28 -6.18
C THR A 9 2.87 -0.27 -7.26
N ASP A 10 3.68 -0.19 -8.31
CA ASP A 10 3.26 0.44 -9.55
C ASP A 10 2.21 -0.42 -10.30
N GLY A 11 1.75 0.06 -11.46
CA GLY A 11 0.79 -0.65 -12.29
C GLY A 11 1.31 -1.94 -12.94
N LEU A 12 2.62 -2.20 -12.87
CA LEU A 12 3.26 -3.44 -13.34
C LEU A 12 3.52 -4.43 -12.19
N GLY A 13 3.20 -4.05 -10.95
CA GLY A 13 3.42 -4.86 -9.76
C GLY A 13 4.80 -4.69 -9.11
N ASN A 14 5.63 -3.75 -9.55
CA ASN A 14 6.91 -3.49 -8.90
C ASN A 14 6.70 -2.79 -7.56
N PRO A 15 7.30 -3.25 -6.45
CA PRO A 15 7.12 -2.64 -5.15
C PRO A 15 7.79 -1.26 -5.09
N LEU A 16 7.01 -0.26 -4.69
CA LEU A 16 7.45 1.12 -4.47
C LEU A 16 7.77 1.37 -2.99
N ARG A 17 7.06 0.69 -2.08
CA ARG A 17 7.24 0.83 -0.63
C ARG A 17 6.70 -0.37 0.13
N PHE A 18 7.37 -0.71 1.23
CA PHE A 18 6.89 -1.68 2.21
C PHE A 18 6.60 -1.03 3.56
N LEU A 19 5.64 -1.59 4.29
CA LEU A 19 5.38 -1.27 5.69
C LEU A 19 5.09 -2.55 6.48
N LEU A 20 5.77 -2.70 7.61
CA LEU A 20 5.60 -3.85 8.50
C LEU A 20 4.67 -3.48 9.66
N SER A 21 3.84 -4.43 10.08
CA SER A 21 2.99 -4.27 11.26
C SER A 21 2.84 -5.59 12.01
N SER A 22 2.47 -5.52 13.29
CA SER A 22 2.08 -6.71 14.05
C SER A 22 0.92 -7.41 13.36
N GLY A 23 0.92 -8.74 13.33
CA GLY A 23 -0.08 -9.53 12.60
C GLY A 23 -1.51 -9.37 13.11
N ASN A 24 -1.69 -8.90 14.34
CA ASN A 24 -2.99 -8.58 14.93
C ASN A 24 -3.46 -7.14 14.64
N ARG A 25 -2.70 -6.34 13.89
CA ARG A 25 -3.10 -4.99 13.49
C ARG A 25 -4.05 -5.08 12.30
N ASN A 26 -5.13 -4.29 12.33
CA ASN A 26 -6.05 -4.12 11.21
C ASN A 26 -5.37 -3.29 10.10
N ASP A 27 -5.59 -3.68 8.85
CA ASP A 27 -4.96 -3.10 7.67
C ASP A 27 -5.44 -1.65 7.44
N ILE A 28 -6.68 -1.31 7.84
CA ILE A 28 -7.20 0.07 7.75
C ILE A 28 -6.34 1.07 8.52
N CYS A 29 -5.71 0.63 9.62
CA CYS A 29 -4.82 1.46 10.42
C CYS A 29 -3.44 1.66 9.80
N VAL A 30 -3.13 0.94 8.72
CA VAL A 30 -1.84 0.94 8.04
C VAL A 30 -1.97 1.58 6.66
N ALA A 31 -3.14 1.45 6.01
CA ALA A 31 -3.41 1.92 4.65
C ALA A 31 -3.09 3.41 4.45
N GLN A 32 -3.54 4.31 5.33
CA GLN A 32 -3.24 5.74 5.21
C GLN A 32 -1.74 6.01 5.31
N ALA A 33 -1.08 5.46 6.33
CA ALA A 33 0.37 5.63 6.51
C ALA A 33 1.17 5.03 5.36
N LEU A 34 0.66 3.96 4.72
CA LEU A 34 1.26 3.32 3.57
C LEU A 34 1.21 4.23 2.32
N LEU A 35 0.10 4.96 2.12
CA LEU A 35 -0.18 5.80 0.96
C LEU A 35 0.26 7.27 1.10
N GLU A 36 0.39 7.79 2.32
CA GLU A 36 0.73 9.19 2.62
C GLU A 36 1.93 9.76 1.83
N PRO A 37 3.01 9.02 1.55
CA PRO A 37 4.13 9.54 0.76
C PRO A 37 3.85 9.77 -0.73
N PHE A 38 2.71 9.28 -1.25
CA PHE A 38 2.39 9.34 -2.67
C PHE A 38 1.35 10.42 -2.96
N ASP A 39 1.64 11.30 -3.92
CA ASP A 39 0.65 12.25 -4.43
C ASP A 39 -0.31 11.54 -5.39
N LEU A 40 -1.45 11.11 -4.84
CA LEU A 40 -2.49 10.37 -5.56
C LEU A 40 -3.58 11.27 -6.15
N ASN A 41 -3.46 12.60 -6.03
CA ASN A 41 -4.49 13.52 -6.52
C ASN A 41 -4.66 13.40 -8.05
N GLY A 42 -5.89 13.08 -8.49
CA GLY A 42 -6.25 12.99 -9.90
C GLY A 42 -5.63 11.82 -10.67
N LYS A 43 -4.95 10.89 -10.00
CA LYS A 43 -4.35 9.71 -10.63
C LYS A 43 -5.40 8.59 -10.74
N GLN A 44 -5.88 8.32 -11.94
CA GLN A 44 -6.79 7.20 -12.20
C GLN A 44 -5.99 5.89 -12.28
N ALA A 45 -6.49 4.83 -11.65
CA ALA A 45 -6.07 3.48 -12.01
C ALA A 45 -6.52 3.24 -13.45
N HIS A 46 -5.58 3.00 -14.36
CA HIS A 46 -5.86 2.71 -15.74
C HIS A 46 -6.81 1.50 -15.83
N SER A 47 -8.05 1.73 -16.26
CA SER A 47 -8.99 0.67 -16.61
C SER A 47 -8.54 0.09 -17.94
N GLY A 48 -7.72 -0.97 -17.88
CA GLY A 48 -7.33 -1.74 -19.07
C GLY A 48 -8.57 -2.18 -19.85
N GLY A 49 -8.62 -1.85 -21.13
CA GLY A 49 -9.59 -2.37 -22.11
C GLY A 49 -9.06 -3.62 -22.80
#